data_AF-A0A5E4GC41-F1
#
_entry.id   AF-A0A5E4GC41-F1
#
_cell.length_a   1.000
_cell.length_b   1.000
_cell.length_c   1.000
_cell.angle_alpha   90.00
_cell.angle_beta   90.00
_cell.angle_gamma   90.00
#
_symmetry.space_group_name_H-M   'P 1'
#
loop_
_entity.id
_entity.type
_entity.pdbx_description
1 polymer ?
#
loop_
_entity_poly.entity_id
_entity_poly.type
_entity_poly.pdbx_seq_one_letter_code
_entity_poly.pdbx_strand_id
1 'polypeptide(L)' 'FATSVKKFGYVQSNSDHTLFLKRRKDKLIALIIYVDDMIVTGDDQTEIQSLHKYMASEFEMKSL' A
#
# COMPACT_ATOMS: atom_id res chain seq x y z
N PHE A 1 -5.33 -3.69 8.16
CA PHE A 1 -4.39 -3.14 7.15
C PHE A 1 -3.20 -4.04 6.83
N ALA A 2 -2.21 -4.21 7.71
CA ALA A 2 -0.94 -4.91 7.37
C ALA A 2 -1.12 -6.30 6.73
N THR A 3 -2.00 -7.15 7.27
CA THR A 3 -2.26 -8.49 6.71
C THR A 3 -2.87 -8.43 5.31
N SER A 4 -3.85 -7.53 5.07
CA SER A 4 -4.47 -7.35 3.75
C SER A 4 -3.50 -6.76 2.73
N VAL A 5 -2.66 -5.80 3.15
CA VAL A 5 -1.60 -5.22 2.32
C VAL A 5 -0.57 -6.29 1.91
N LYS A 6 -0.19 -7.18 2.83
CA LYS A 6 0.64 -8.36 2.51
C LYS A 6 -0.05 -9.30 1.52
N LYS A 7 -1.35 -9.59 1.69
CA LYS A 7 -2.13 -10.40 0.74
C LYS A 7 -2.21 -9.76 -0.65
N PHE A 8 -2.25 -8.44 -0.72
CA PHE A 8 -2.23 -7.68 -1.97
C PHE A 8 -0.83 -7.65 -2.64
N GLY A 9 0.18 -8.27 -2.03
CA GLY A 9 1.51 -8.48 -2.61
C GLY A 9 2.55 -7.44 -2.22
N TYR A 10 2.30 -6.64 -1.17
CA TYR A 10 3.33 -5.79 -0.57
C TYR A 10 4.15 -6.56 0.45
N VAL A 11 5.43 -6.26 0.54
CA VAL A 11 6.35 -6.82 1.53
C VAL A 11 6.66 -5.76 2.58
N GLN A 12 6.48 -6.10 3.85
CA GLN A 12 6.82 -5.21 4.94
C GLN A 12 8.34 -5.05 5.02
N SER A 13 8.81 -3.83 5.24
CA SER A 13 10.23 -3.56 5.44
C SER A 13 10.71 -4.20 6.74
N ASN A 14 11.94 -4.72 6.73
CA ASN A 14 12.59 -5.25 7.93
C ASN A 14 13.05 -4.15 8.88
N SER A 15 13.32 -2.95 8.35
CA SER A 15 13.86 -1.83 9.13
C SER A 15 12.78 -0.94 9.72
N ASP A 16 11.58 -0.92 9.10
CA ASP A 16 10.45 -0.10 9.54
C ASP A 16 9.15 -0.89 9.39
N HIS A 17 8.49 -1.16 10.51
CA HIS A 17 7.27 -1.95 10.55
C HIS A 17 6.04 -1.22 9.95
N THR A 18 6.12 0.09 9.72
CA THR A 18 5.05 0.87 9.08
C THR A 18 5.21 0.91 7.56
N LEU A 19 6.42 0.62 7.05
CA LEU A 19 6.76 0.67 5.63
C LEU A 19 6.51 -0.68 4.93
N PHE A 20 5.89 -0.60 3.77
CA PHE A 20 5.58 -1.70 2.87
C PHE A 20 6.05 -1.34 1.46
N LEU A 21 6.63 -2.30 0.77
CA LEU A 21 7.21 -2.13 -0.56
C LEU A 21 6.62 -3.15 -1.53
N LYS A 22 6.30 -2.71 -2.74
CA LYS A 22 5.93 -3.59 -3.86
C LYS A 22 6.72 -3.21 -5.09
N ARG A 23 7.41 -4.18 -5.67
CA ARG A 23 8.22 -3.99 -6.88
C ARG A 23 7.58 -4.72 -8.05
N ARG A 24 7.43 -4.03 -9.18
CA ARG A 24 6.96 -4.62 -10.44
C ARG A 24 7.90 -4.17 -11.56
N LYS A 25 8.73 -5.10 -12.04
CA LYS A 25 9.80 -4.80 -12.99
C LYS A 25 10.66 -3.65 -12.46
N ASP A 26 10.71 -2.54 -13.19
CA ASP A 26 11.52 -1.37 -12.88
C ASP A 26 10.81 -0.37 -11.97
N LYS A 27 9.53 -0.64 -11.66
CA LYS A 27 8.69 0.24 -10.84
C LYS A 27 8.69 -0.16 -9.37
N LEU A 28 8.61 0.84 -8.50
CA LEU A 28 8.57 0.69 -7.05
C LEU A 28 7.44 1.51 -6.46
N ILE A 29 6.62 0.85 -5.63
CA ILE A 29 5.71 1.55 -4.72
C ILE A 29 6.18 1.35 -3.29
N ALA A 30 6.22 2.46 -2.57
CA ALA A 30 6.32 2.53 -1.13
C ALA A 30 4.99 2.95 -0.52
N LEU A 31 4.60 2.25 0.53
CA LEU A 31 3.38 2.42 1.26
C LEU A 31 3.73 2.51 2.74
N ILE A 32 3.29 3.58 3.40
CA ILE A 32 3.45 3.75 4.84
C ILE A 32 2.07 3.82 5.48
N ILE A 33 1.89 3.07 6.57
CA ILE A 33 0.61 2.97 7.28
C ILE A 33 0.80 3.46 8.70
N TYR A 34 0.08 4.51 9.07
CA TYR A 34 0.07 5.10 10.40
C TYR A 34 -1.35 5.16 10.94
N VAL A 35 -1.75 4.18 11.76
CA VAL A 35 -3.06 4.09 12.43
C VAL A 35 -4.24 4.33 11.47
N ASP A 36 -4.66 5.59 11.30
CA ASP A 36 -5.79 6.01 10.47
C ASP A 36 -5.37 6.51 9.07
N ASP A 37 -4.10 6.85 8.89
CA ASP A 37 -3.56 7.41 7.65
C ASP A 37 -2.75 6.39 6.84
N MET A 38 -2.87 6.50 5.52
CA MET A 38 -2.11 5.73 4.56
C MET A 38 -1.44 6.66 3.57
N ILE A 39 -0.11 6.62 3.51
CA ILE A 39 0.69 7.38 2.56
C ILE A 39 1.22 6.41 1.51
N VAL A 40 0.93 6.67 0.24
CA VAL A 40 1.45 5.87 -0.88
C VAL A 40 2.24 6.76 -1.83
N THR A 41 3.40 6.27 -2.27
CA THR A 41 4.25 6.95 -3.26
C THR A 41 4.91 5.91 -4.16
N GLY A 42 5.18 6.30 -5.40
CA GLY A 42 5.79 5.42 -6.39
C GLY A 42 5.54 5.89 -7.81
N ASP A 43 6.21 5.24 -8.75
CA ASP A 43 6.16 5.53 -10.18
C ASP A 43 5.14 4.66 -10.95
N ASP A 44 4.39 3.82 -10.24
CA ASP A 44 3.33 2.99 -10.82
C ASP A 44 1.93 3.48 -10.48
N GLN A 45 1.48 4.55 -11.17
CA GLN A 45 0.17 5.15 -10.93
C GLN A 45 -1.00 4.16 -11.04
N THR A 46 -0.90 3.16 -11.93
CA THR A 46 -1.91 2.12 -12.11
C THR A 46 -2.05 1.24 -10.86
N GLU A 47 -0.92 0.86 -10.26
CA GLU A 47 -0.89 0.06 -9.04
C GLU A 47 -1.29 0.90 -7.82
N ILE A 48 -0.93 2.19 -7.78
CA ILE A 48 -1.45 3.14 -6.76
C ILE A 48 -2.98 3.19 -6.80
N GLN A 49 -3.58 3.39 -7.98
CA GLN A 49 -5.03 3.41 -8.14
C GLN A 49 -5.67 2.06 -7.77
N SER A 50 -5.02 0.95 -8.10
CA SER A 50 -5.50 -0.39 -7.76
C SER A 50 -5.46 -0.65 -6.26
N LEU A 51 -4.41 -0.19 -5.57
CA LEU A 51 -4.30 -0.25 -4.11
C LEU A 51 -5.41 0.58 -3.46
N HIS A 52 -5.65 1.81 -3.91
CA HIS A 52 -6.73 2.64 -3.38
C HIS A 52 -8.11 1.96 -3.50
N LYS A 53 -8.42 1.39 -4.67
CA LYS A 53 -9.67 0.65 -4.88
C LYS A 53 -9.79 -0.56 -3.95
N TYR A 54 -8.72 -1.33 -3.80
CA TYR A 54 -8.69 -2.50 -2.93
C TYR A 54 -8.87 -2.10 -1.46
N MET A 55 -8.19 -1.06 -0.98
CA MET A 55 -8.33 -0.57 0.39
C MET A 55 -9.74 -0.03 0.66
N ALA A 56 -10.31 0.72 -0.28
CA ALA A 56 -11.69 1.22 -0.17
C ALA A 56 -12.71 0.08 -0.09
N SER A 57 -12.52 -1.00 -0.86
CA SER A 57 -13.42 -2.15 -0.83
C SER A 57 -13.25 -3.03 0.42
N GLU A 58 -12.02 -3.21 0.91
CA GLU A 58 -11.72 -4.13 2.00
C GLU A 58 -12.04 -3.52 3.38
N PHE A 59 -11.90 -2.20 3.52
CA PHE A 59 -11.93 -1.52 4.82
C PHE A 59 -13.01 -0.44 4.96
N GLU A 60 -13.96 -0.35 4.01
CA GLU A 60 -14.99 0.72 3.97
C GLU A 60 -14.40 2.13 4.17
N MET A 61 -13.17 2.36 3.68
CA MET A 61 -12.51 3.65 3.85
C MET A 61 -13.30 4.72 3.09
N LYS A 62 -13.69 5.78 3.80
CA LYS A 62 -14.18 7.00 3.14
C LYS A 62 -13.04 7.56 2.29
N SER A 63 -13.34 7.87 1.03
CA SER A 63 -12.46 8.70 0.21
C SER A 63 -12.34 10.06 0.88
N LEU A 64 -11.21 10.31 1.55
CA LEU A 64 -10.81 11.63 2.04
C LEU A 64 -10.57 12.57 0.85
#